data_AF-A0A947JUR9-F1
#
_entry.id   AF-A0A947JUR9-F1
#
_cell.length_a   1.000
_cell.length_b   1.000
_cell.length_c   1.000
_cell.angle_alpha   90.00
_cell.angle_beta   90.00
_cell.angle_gamma   90.00
#
_symmetry.space_group_name_H-M   'P 1'
#
loop_
_entity.id
_entity.type
_entity.pdbx_description
1 polymer ?
#
loop_
_entity_poly.entity_id
_entity_poly.type
_entity_poly.pdbx_seq_one_letter_code
_entity_poly.pdbx_strand_id
1 'polypeptide(L)' 'MHLFETEEGDKWVCVSCGQEQAELIEEKKWEFIFDKDNPMLRCSICGQGDYEIED' A
#
# COMPACT_ATOMS: atom_id res chain seq x y z
N MET A 1 -1.43 -4.00 5.65
CA MET A 1 -1.25 -3.32 4.33
C MET A 1 -2.58 -3.15 3.62
N HIS A 2 -2.79 -2.06 2.88
CA HIS A 2 -3.95 -1.84 2.00
C HIS A 2 -3.62 -2.23 0.55
N LEU A 3 -4.53 -2.92 -0.12
CA LEU A 3 -4.46 -3.18 -1.55
C LEU A 3 -5.28 -2.13 -2.30
N PHE A 4 -4.64 -1.50 -3.27
CA PHE A 4 -5.28 -0.59 -4.21
C PHE A 4 -5.20 -1.15 -5.62
N GLU A 5 -6.33 -1.20 -6.33
CA GLU A 5 -6.35 -1.42 -7.77
C GLU A 5 -5.99 -0.09 -8.46
N THR A 6 -5.11 -0.17 -9.47
CA THR A 6 -4.64 0.99 -10.23
C THR A 6 -4.61 0.66 -11.71
N GLU A 7 -4.54 1.67 -12.59
CA GLU A 7 -4.42 1.46 -14.05
C GLU A 7 -3.17 0.66 -14.46
N GLU A 8 -2.13 0.64 -13.62
CA GLU A 8 -0.88 -0.09 -13.85
C GLU A 8 -0.89 -1.49 -13.17
N GLY A 9 -2.01 -1.87 -12.56
CA GLY A 9 -2.16 -3.07 -11.75
C GLY A 9 -2.18 -2.80 -10.24
N ASP A 10 -2.36 -3.86 -9.47
CA ASP A 10 -2.56 -3.79 -8.03
C ASP A 10 -1.30 -3.31 -7.29
N LYS A 11 -1.46 -2.37 -6.36
CA LYS A 11 -0.39 -1.82 -5.53
C LYS A 11 -0.72 -2.00 -4.05
N TRP A 12 0.25 -2.48 -3.30
CA TRP A 12 0.17 -2.59 -1.84
C TRP A 12 0.72 -1.33 -1.21
N VAL A 13 -0.02 -0.69 -0.31
CA VAL A 13 0.40 0.53 0.37
C VAL A 13 0.24 0.31 1.88
N CYS A 14 1.25 0.67 2.67
CA CYS A 14 1.13 0.59 4.13
C CYS A 14 0.15 1.65 4.64
N VAL A 15 -0.38 1.45 5.85
CA VAL A 15 -1.37 2.37 6.43
C VAL A 15 -0.83 3.79 6.50
N SER A 16 0.44 3.96 6.93
CA SER A 16 1.09 5.27 7.02
C SER A 16 1.15 5.98 5.67
N CYS A 17 1.69 5.33 4.62
CA CYS A 17 1.73 5.92 3.30
C CYS A 17 0.34 6.13 2.71
N GLY A 18 -0.64 5.27 3.03
CA GLY A 18 -2.03 5.45 2.60
C GLY A 18 -2.66 6.71 3.17
N GLN A 19 -2.30 7.09 4.41
CA GLN A 19 -2.75 8.33 5.04
C GLN A 19 -1.97 9.55 4.53
N GLU A 20 -0.64 9.45 4.43
CA GLU A 20 0.23 10.55 3.99
C GLU A 20 0.06 10.89 2.51
N GLN A 21 -0.35 9.92 1.69
CA GLN A 21 -0.51 10.06 0.24
C GLN A 21 -1.98 9.98 -0.18
N ALA A 22 -2.93 10.27 0.71
CA ALA A 22 -4.36 10.20 0.42
C ALA A 22 -4.75 11.04 -0.81
N GLU A 23 -4.18 12.25 -0.94
CA GLU A 23 -4.42 13.13 -2.10
C GLU A 23 -3.92 12.50 -3.41
N LEU A 24 -2.77 11.82 -3.39
CA LEU A 24 -2.22 11.12 -4.57
C LEU A 24 -3.10 9.93 -4.96
N ILE A 25 -3.55 9.16 -3.97
CA ILE A 25 -4.44 7.99 -4.17
C ILE A 25 -5.76 8.45 -4.80
N GLU A 26 -6.32 9.55 -4.33
CA GLU A 26 -7.52 10.16 -4.90
C GLU A 26 -7.27 10.71 -6.31
N GLU A 27 -6.20 11.49 -6.51
CA GLU A 27 -5.83 12.06 -7.81
C GLU A 27 -5.64 10.97 -8.88
N LYS A 28 -4.99 9.87 -8.50
CA LYS A 28 -4.75 8.72 -9.38
C LYS A 28 -5.91 7.74 -9.44
N LYS A 29 -7.01 8.00 -8.72
CA LYS A 29 -8.21 7.14 -8.67
C LYS A 29 -7.89 5.70 -8.30
N TRP A 30 -7.00 5.52 -7.34
CA TRP A 30 -6.67 4.21 -6.81
C TRP A 30 -7.84 3.70 -5.97
N GLU A 31 -8.39 2.54 -6.34
CA GLU A 31 -9.56 1.99 -5.66
C GLU A 31 -9.11 1.03 -4.56
N PHE A 32 -9.52 1.30 -3.31
CA PHE A 32 -9.25 0.41 -2.19
C PHE A 32 -10.09 -0.87 -2.34
N ILE A 33 -9.42 -2.03 -2.30
CA ILE A 33 -10.09 -3.33 -2.41
C ILE A 33 -10.25 -3.99 -1.05
N PHE A 34 -9.14 -4.21 -0.34
CA PHE A 34 -9.11 -4.77 1.01
C PHE A 34 -7.76 -4.53 1.67
N ASP A 35 -7.69 -4.78 2.98
CA ASP A 35 -6.44 -4.82 3.72
C ASP A 35 -6.08 -6.25 4.14
N LYS A 36 -4.77 -6.49 4.23
CA LYS A 36 -4.21 -7.77 4.68
C LYS A 36 -2.94 -7.54 5.46
N ASP A 37 -2.84 -8.25 6.57
CA ASP A 37 -1.58 -8.42 7.31
C ASP A 37 -0.80 -9.58 6.71
N ASN A 38 0.37 -9.27 6.14
CA ASN A 38 1.28 -10.28 5.63
C ASN A 38 2.72 -9.73 5.67
N PRO A 39 3.64 -10.39 6.39
CA PRO A 39 5.02 -9.93 6.57
C PRO A 39 5.84 -9.94 5.27
N MET A 40 5.38 -10.61 4.22
CA MET A 40 6.03 -10.61 2.90
C MET A 40 5.61 -9.43 2.01
N LEU A 41 4.53 -8.72 2.35
CA LEU A 41 4.09 -7.56 1.57
C LEU A 41 5.04 -6.38 1.79
N ARG A 42 5.23 -5.59 0.74
CA ARG A 42 6.06 -4.39 0.74
C ARG A 42 5.28 -3.24 0.12
N CYS A 43 5.37 -2.07 0.73
CA CYS A 43 4.71 -0.86 0.26
C CYS A 43 5.29 -0.45 -1.09
N SER A 44 4.43 -0.23 -2.09
CA SER A 44 4.83 0.28 -3.39
C SER A 44 5.33 1.73 -3.34
N ILE A 45 5.09 2.45 -2.24
CA ILE A 45 5.54 3.84 -2.05
C ILE A 45 6.87 3.90 -1.30
N CYS A 46 6.94 3.34 -0.08
CA CYS A 46 8.15 3.42 0.75
C CYS A 46 9.04 2.18 0.71
N GLY A 47 8.59 1.08 0.10
CA GLY A 47 9.32 -0.19 0.03
C GLY A 47 9.34 -0.99 1.33
N GLN A 48 8.81 -0.49 2.44
CA GLN A 48 8.82 -1.18 3.74
C GLN A 48 7.66 -2.17 3.86
N GLY A 49 7.87 -3.26 4.60
CA GLY A 49 6.79 -4.14 5.06
C GLY A 49 6.22 -3.65 6.38
N ASP A 50 5.04 -4.14 6.76
CA ASP A 50 4.43 -3.83 8.08
C ASP A 50 5.24 -4.40 9.26
N TYR A 51 6.14 -5.35 9.00
CA TYR A 51 6.98 -6.00 9.99
C TYR A 51 8.46 -5.89 9.56
N GLU A 52 9.33 -5.52 10.50
CA GLU A 52 10.77 -5.77 10.36
C GLU A 52 10.96 -7.29 10.43
N ILE A 53 11.33 -7.91 9.30
CA ILE A 53 11.85 -9.27 9.34
C ILE A 53 13.29 -9.12 9.84
N GLU A 54 13.51 -9.40 11.13
CA GLU A 54 14.86 -9.60 11.66
C GLU A 54 15.46 -10.85 10.96
N ASP A 55 16.64 -10.69 10.37
CA ASP A 55 17.39 -11.75 9.66
C ASP A 55 17.89 -12.85 10.60
#